data_AF-A0A850GHC5-F1
#
_entry.id   AF-A0A850GHC5-F1
#
_cell.length_a   1.000
_cell.length_b   1.000
_cell.length_c   1.000
_cell.angle_alpha   90.00
_cell.angle_beta   90.00
_cell.angle_gamma   90.00
#
_symmetry.space_group_name_H-M   'P 1'
#
loop_
_entity.id
_entity.type
_entity.pdbx_description
1 polymer ?
#
loop_
_entity_poly.entity_id
_entity_poly.type
_entity_poly.pdbx_seq_one_letter_code
_entity_poly.pdbx_strand_id
1 'polypeptide(L)'
;MARWSEVRGYTLVLSHPRGPDRYARVALVTKRTLFGEALNVREARAEDTSRSGREPEALGLGRMLSWRWLGQGEAEELLSARLRTLETLGYRPLSGRADELGHRGAWDWLRDLVDRQLARSREEPPTRDDARDAGATSPPPAQRGAETLRASIESLGLEPNALLEGVATILEIPEAQLRDPSPATAAAVEPEIIAMLLPVWLEHEDPSLRHVGARWLAIPATPYELDREQLASWAASDGRLAEAVAPRLRREGLAMLGPESLLRLAHTARNPDIRNLAQMWRDRLT
;
A
#
# COMPACT_ATOMS: atom_id res chain seq x y z
N MET A 1 -20.16 10.49 27.19
CA MET A 1 -19.28 9.31 27.27
C MET A 1 -18.20 9.44 26.20
N ALA A 2 -16.93 9.20 26.54
CA ALA A 2 -15.84 9.25 25.56
C ALA A 2 -16.03 8.13 24.54
N ARG A 3 -16.45 8.47 23.33
CA ARG A 3 -16.64 7.53 22.22
C ARG A 3 -15.27 7.24 21.62
N TRP A 4 -14.76 6.03 21.83
CA TRP A 4 -13.60 5.49 21.16
C TRP A 4 -14.07 4.42 20.17
N SER A 5 -13.30 4.20 19.11
CA SER A 5 -13.59 3.21 18.07
C SER A 5 -12.49 2.15 18.03
N GLU A 6 -12.87 0.91 17.76
CA GLU A 6 -11.92 -0.17 17.51
C GLU A 6 -11.37 -0.03 16.09
N VAL A 7 -10.05 0.03 15.96
CA VAL A 7 -9.34 0.07 14.68
C VAL A 7 -9.06 -1.36 14.21
N ARG A 8 -8.67 -2.23 15.15
CA ARG A 8 -8.23 -3.59 14.85
C ARG A 8 -8.41 -4.50 16.06
N GLY A 9 -8.76 -5.77 15.87
CA GLY A 9 -8.95 -6.73 16.96
C GLY A 9 -8.52 -8.15 16.62
N TYR A 10 -8.01 -8.88 17.61
CA TYR A 10 -7.59 -10.28 17.51
C TYR A 10 -8.27 -11.09 18.58
N THR A 11 -8.91 -12.18 18.19
CA THR A 11 -9.51 -13.13 19.13
C THR A 11 -8.62 -14.38 19.19
N LEU A 12 -8.13 -14.71 20.39
CA LEU A 12 -7.33 -15.89 20.66
C LEU A 12 -8.10 -16.83 21.59
N VAL A 13 -7.89 -18.14 21.41
CA VAL A 13 -8.47 -19.22 22.19
C VAL A 13 -7.38 -20.06 22.85
N LEU A 14 -7.57 -20.36 24.12
CA LEU A 14 -6.77 -21.32 24.87
C LEU A 14 -7.64 -22.54 25.17
N SER A 15 -7.43 -23.59 24.37
CA SER A 15 -8.19 -24.85 24.49
C SER A 15 -7.63 -25.74 25.59
N HIS A 16 -8.47 -26.13 26.54
CA HIS A 16 -8.09 -27.06 27.61
C HIS A 16 -8.68 -28.45 27.34
N PRO A 17 -7.86 -29.54 27.36
CA PRO A 17 -8.35 -30.89 27.06
C PRO A 17 -9.49 -31.34 27.99
N ARG A 18 -9.50 -30.87 29.24
CA ARG A 18 -10.50 -31.25 30.27
C ARG A 18 -11.26 -30.04 30.86
N GLY A 19 -11.14 -28.85 30.27
CA GLY A 19 -11.73 -27.61 30.80
C GLY A 19 -12.50 -26.79 29.76
N PRO A 20 -13.10 -25.66 30.16
CA PRO A 20 -13.73 -24.71 29.24
C PRO A 20 -12.66 -24.02 28.37
N ASP A 21 -13.06 -23.63 27.16
CA ASP A 21 -12.18 -22.86 26.28
C ASP A 21 -12.14 -21.41 26.77
N ARG A 22 -10.94 -20.83 26.84
CA ARG A 22 -10.77 -19.44 27.26
C ARG A 22 -10.48 -18.58 26.05
N TYR A 23 -11.23 -17.50 25.89
CA TYR A 23 -11.08 -16.55 24.81
C TYR A 23 -10.49 -15.24 25.33
N ALA A 24 -9.58 -14.66 24.56
CA ALA A 24 -9.05 -13.33 24.78
C ALA A 24 -9.16 -12.52 23.49
N ARG A 25 -9.86 -11.38 23.52
CA ARG A 25 -9.89 -10.42 22.42
C ARG A 25 -8.99 -9.24 22.75
N VAL A 26 -7.92 -9.06 21.99
CA VAL A 26 -7.01 -7.90 22.11
C VAL A 26 -7.25 -6.97 20.94
N ALA A 27 -7.55 -5.70 21.20
CA ALA A 27 -7.95 -4.75 20.18
C ALA A 27 -7.25 -3.40 20.32
N LEU A 28 -6.77 -2.86 19.20
CA LEU A 28 -6.34 -1.48 19.09
C LEU A 28 -7.56 -0.57 19.02
N VAL A 29 -7.61 0.41 19.91
CA VAL A 29 -8.70 1.40 19.99
C VAL A 29 -8.14 2.80 19.78
N THR A 30 -8.89 3.62 19.06
CA THR A 30 -8.56 5.03 18.82
C THR A 30 -9.62 5.93 19.43
N LYS A 31 -9.18 7.09 19.88
CA LYS A 31 -10.03 8.19 20.33
C LYS A 31 -9.54 9.48 19.70
N ARG A 32 -10.47 10.24 19.12
CA ARG A 32 -10.20 11.60 18.64
C ARG A 32 -10.06 12.55 19.83
N THR A 33 -8.96 13.30 19.88
CA THR A 33 -8.68 14.33 20.88
C THR A 33 -8.44 15.69 20.22
N LEU A 34 -8.32 16.76 21.01
CA LEU A 34 -8.00 18.09 20.50
C LEU A 34 -6.61 18.17 19.84
N PHE A 35 -5.72 17.22 20.15
CA PHE A 35 -4.34 17.18 19.67
C PHE A 35 -4.11 16.09 18.61
N GLY A 36 -5.19 15.53 18.05
CA GLY A 36 -5.13 14.43 17.08
C GLY A 36 -5.62 13.11 17.64
N GLU A 37 -5.22 12.02 17.00
CA GLU A 37 -5.63 10.66 17.37
C GLU A 37 -4.79 10.14 18.53
N ALA A 38 -5.46 9.50 19.48
CA ALA A 38 -4.85 8.91 20.65
C ALA A 38 -5.23 7.43 20.70
N LEU A 39 -4.24 6.55 20.84
CA LEU A 39 -4.43 5.10 20.73
C LEU A 39 -4.31 4.40 22.08
N ASN A 40 -4.93 3.24 22.23
CA ASN A 40 -4.73 2.34 23.36
C ASN A 40 -4.99 0.90 22.91
N VAL A 41 -4.63 -0.07 23.75
CA VAL A 41 -4.91 -1.48 23.51
C VAL A 41 -5.90 -1.95 24.56
N ARG A 42 -6.93 -2.66 24.13
CA ARG A 42 -8.01 -3.18 24.94
C ARG A 42 -7.97 -4.70 24.95
N GLU A 43 -8.11 -5.31 26.12
CA GLU A 43 -8.21 -6.77 26.27
C GLU A 43 -9.53 -7.15 26.93
N ALA A 44 -10.37 -7.90 26.21
CA ALA A 44 -11.54 -8.58 26.75
C ALA A 44 -11.22 -10.07 26.92
N ARG A 45 -11.82 -10.71 27.92
CA ARG A 45 -11.70 -12.16 28.16
C ARG A 45 -13.07 -12.76 28.38
N ALA A 46 -13.25 -13.97 27.88
CA ALA A 46 -14.45 -14.75 28.07
C ALA A 46 -14.07 -16.23 28.27
N GLU A 47 -14.94 -16.99 28.92
CA GLU A 47 -14.82 -18.45 29.02
C GLU A 47 -16.05 -19.08 28.38
N ASP A 48 -15.87 -20.03 27.45
CA ASP A 48 -16.95 -20.81 26.86
C ASP A 48 -16.94 -22.22 27.47
N THR A 49 -17.95 -22.50 28.29
CA THR A 49 -18.19 -23.83 28.86
C THR A 49 -18.84 -24.79 27.86
N SER A 50 -19.44 -24.29 26.77
CA SER A 50 -20.16 -25.08 25.79
C SER A 50 -19.27 -25.66 24.68
N ARG A 51 -18.00 -25.21 24.57
CA ARG A 51 -17.03 -25.61 23.53
C ARG A 51 -17.62 -25.49 22.12
N SER A 52 -18.43 -24.46 21.89
CA SER A 52 -19.16 -24.25 20.64
C SER A 52 -18.26 -23.91 19.45
N GLY A 53 -17.00 -23.54 19.72
CA GLY A 53 -16.05 -23.05 18.72
C GLY A 53 -16.44 -21.68 18.14
N ARG A 54 -17.47 -21.02 18.69
CA ARG A 54 -17.93 -19.69 18.27
C ARG A 54 -17.44 -18.62 19.24
N GLU A 55 -17.18 -17.43 18.69
CA GLU A 55 -16.79 -16.26 19.48
C GLU A 55 -17.91 -15.89 20.47
N PRO A 56 -17.65 -15.85 21.78
CA PRO A 56 -18.67 -15.49 22.77
C PRO A 56 -19.08 -14.01 22.64
N GLU A 57 -20.39 -13.74 22.64
CA GLU A 57 -20.98 -12.38 22.49
C GLU A 57 -20.47 -11.36 23.54
N ALA A 58 -19.90 -11.84 24.65
CA ALA A 58 -19.39 -11.03 25.76
C ALA A 58 -18.03 -10.34 25.51
N LEU A 59 -17.37 -10.52 24.35
CA LEU A 59 -16.04 -9.95 24.07
C LEU A 59 -16.04 -8.43 23.78
N GLY A 60 -17.18 -7.75 23.95
CA GLY A 60 -17.37 -6.33 23.68
C GLY A 60 -16.93 -5.35 24.78
N LEU A 61 -16.58 -5.79 26.01
CA LEU A 61 -16.30 -4.91 27.17
C LEU A 61 -14.96 -5.22 27.86
N GLY A 62 -13.85 -5.11 27.14
CA GLY A 62 -12.50 -5.32 27.68
C GLY A 62 -11.91 -4.15 28.47
N ARG A 63 -10.85 -4.43 29.24
CA ARG A 63 -10.05 -3.43 29.97
C ARG A 63 -9.00 -2.79 29.06
N MET A 64 -8.69 -1.51 29.26
CA MET A 64 -7.52 -0.90 28.61
C MET A 64 -6.23 -1.40 29.26
N LEU A 65 -5.18 -1.63 28.46
CA LEU A 65 -3.89 -2.13 28.90
C LEU A 65 -2.93 -1.02 29.31
N SER A 66 -3.19 0.21 28.88
CA SER A 66 -2.49 1.40 29.36
C SER A 66 -3.46 2.36 30.06
N TRP A 67 -2.99 2.95 31.16
CA TRP A 67 -3.70 4.01 31.90
C TRP A 67 -3.68 5.35 31.16
N ARG A 68 -2.68 5.56 30.28
CA ARG A 68 -2.59 6.72 29.37
C ARG A 68 -2.92 6.31 27.95
N TRP A 69 -3.40 7.28 27.16
CA TRP A 69 -3.42 7.12 25.71
C TRP A 69 -2.01 7.27 25.15
N LEU A 70 -1.73 6.54 24.07
CA LEU A 70 -0.41 6.30 23.50
C LEU A 70 -0.34 6.88 22.08
N GLY A 71 0.88 7.16 21.63
CA GLY A 71 1.16 7.37 20.22
C GLY A 71 1.05 6.05 19.43
N GLN A 72 1.01 6.13 18.10
CA GLN A 72 0.83 4.97 17.24
C GLN A 72 1.88 3.88 17.46
N GLY A 73 3.17 4.24 17.41
CA GLY A 73 4.26 3.27 17.63
C GLY A 73 4.20 2.59 18.99
N GLU A 74 3.97 3.36 20.06
CA GLU A 74 3.83 2.79 21.42
C GLU A 74 2.62 1.85 21.54
N ALA A 75 1.49 2.17 20.89
CA ALA A 75 0.29 1.35 20.92
C ALA A 75 0.47 0.04 20.14
N GLU A 76 1.14 0.09 18.98
CA GLU A 76 1.47 -1.07 18.16
C GLU A 76 2.48 -2.00 18.85
N GLU A 77 3.48 -1.42 19.52
CA GLU A 77 4.43 -2.17 20.34
C GLU A 77 3.72 -2.87 21.51
N LEU A 78 2.82 -2.16 22.21
CA LEU A 78 2.04 -2.73 23.32
C LEU A 78 1.13 -3.87 22.84
N LEU A 79 0.47 -3.69 21.69
CA LEU A 79 -0.37 -4.69 21.06
C LEU A 79 0.43 -5.95 20.72
N SER A 80 1.55 -5.77 20.04
CA SER A 80 2.45 -6.86 19.63
C SER A 80 3.03 -7.59 20.84
N ALA A 81 3.47 -6.86 21.87
CA ALA A 81 3.94 -7.42 23.12
C ALA A 81 2.85 -8.24 23.82
N ARG A 82 1.60 -7.75 23.80
CA ARG A 82 0.49 -8.47 24.42
C ARG A 82 0.13 -9.76 23.69
N LEU A 83 0.09 -9.73 22.36
CA LEU A 83 -0.16 -10.92 21.54
C LEU A 83 0.90 -11.99 21.78
N ARG A 84 2.19 -11.63 21.72
CA ARG A 84 3.29 -12.56 22.05
C ARG A 84 3.15 -13.17 23.44
N THR A 85 2.73 -12.35 24.42
CA THR A 85 2.49 -12.84 25.79
C THR A 85 1.36 -13.87 25.83
N LEU A 86 0.25 -13.64 25.14
CA LEU A 86 -0.87 -14.58 25.10
C LEU A 86 -0.50 -15.87 24.36
N GLU A 87 0.24 -15.77 23.27
CA GLU A 87 0.78 -16.92 22.54
C GLU A 87 1.73 -17.75 23.41
N THR A 88 2.59 -17.10 24.20
CA THR A 88 3.49 -17.77 25.14
C THR A 88 2.72 -18.48 26.25
N LEU A 89 1.55 -17.94 26.65
CA LEU A 89 0.62 -18.56 27.58
C LEU A 89 -0.22 -19.70 26.95
N GLY A 90 0.01 -20.03 25.68
CA GLY A 90 -0.64 -21.11 24.97
C GLY A 90 -1.95 -20.73 24.28
N TYR A 91 -2.33 -19.45 24.27
CA TYR A 91 -3.44 -19.00 23.45
C TYR A 91 -3.06 -19.10 21.97
N ARG A 92 -3.99 -19.54 21.15
CA ARG A 92 -3.84 -19.62 19.70
C ARG A 92 -4.85 -18.69 19.04
N PRO A 93 -4.52 -17.99 17.95
CA PRO A 93 -5.50 -17.19 17.23
C PRO A 93 -6.67 -18.10 16.81
N LEU A 94 -7.90 -17.66 17.07
CA LEU A 94 -9.10 -18.37 16.65
C LEU A 94 -9.24 -18.18 15.14
N SER A 95 -8.72 -19.13 14.38
CA SER A 95 -8.82 -19.22 12.92
C SER A 95 -10.26 -19.47 12.48
N GLY A 96 -11.08 -18.42 12.58
CA GLY A 96 -12.48 -18.42 12.15
C GLY A 96 -13.03 -17.01 11.86
N ARG A 97 -12.17 -15.99 11.96
CA ARG A 97 -12.44 -14.60 11.54
C ARG A 97 -11.17 -13.74 11.46
N ALA A 98 -10.05 -14.24 12.00
CA ALA A 98 -8.73 -13.66 11.78
C ALA A 98 -8.15 -13.94 10.38
N ASP A 99 -8.79 -14.80 9.58
CA ASP A 99 -8.46 -14.98 8.15
C ASP A 99 -9.08 -13.89 7.25
N GLU A 100 -9.97 -13.03 7.76
CA GLU A 100 -10.47 -11.88 7.00
C GLU A 100 -9.76 -10.57 7.33
N LEU A 101 -9.19 -10.38 8.54
CA LEU A 101 -8.54 -9.12 8.92
C LEU A 101 -7.26 -9.33 9.76
N GLY A 102 -6.17 -9.74 9.09
CA GLY A 102 -4.84 -9.24 9.40
C GLY A 102 -3.84 -10.22 10.01
N HIS A 103 -3.13 -10.96 9.15
CA HIS A 103 -1.69 -10.77 8.83
C HIS A 103 -1.15 -11.96 8.01
N ARG A 104 -1.57 -12.04 6.75
CA ARG A 104 -0.64 -12.38 5.67
C ARG A 104 0.01 -11.05 5.32
N GLY A 105 1.33 -10.94 5.37
CA GLY A 105 1.99 -9.81 4.72
C GLY A 105 1.51 -9.74 3.26
N ALA A 106 1.43 -8.54 2.68
CA ALA A 106 1.02 -8.34 1.28
C ALA A 106 1.81 -9.21 0.28
N TRP A 107 2.95 -9.75 0.73
CA TRP A 107 3.91 -10.53 -0.01
C TRP A 107 4.13 -11.94 0.57
N ASP A 108 3.35 -12.40 1.55
CA ASP A 108 3.56 -13.73 2.14
C ASP A 108 3.08 -14.85 1.20
N TRP A 109 2.09 -14.58 0.36
CA TRP A 109 1.75 -15.49 -0.75
C TRP A 109 2.90 -15.57 -1.77
N LEU A 110 3.62 -14.45 -1.98
CA LEU A 110 4.81 -14.38 -2.82
C LEU A 110 5.97 -15.13 -2.16
N ARG A 111 6.10 -15.05 -0.82
CA ARG A 111 7.06 -15.86 -0.05
C ARG A 111 6.74 -17.35 -0.12
N ASP A 112 5.49 -17.77 0.03
CA ASP A 112 5.07 -19.17 -0.11
C ASP A 112 5.22 -19.70 -1.54
N LEU A 113 5.07 -18.83 -2.54
CA LEU A 113 5.23 -19.17 -3.95
C LEU A 113 6.71 -19.27 -4.33
N VAL A 114 7.54 -18.34 -3.83
CA VAL A 114 9.00 -18.36 -3.92
C VAL A 114 9.58 -19.55 -3.17
N ASP A 115 9.12 -19.87 -1.95
CA ASP A 115 9.61 -21.00 -1.17
C ASP A 115 9.24 -22.34 -1.81
N ARG A 116 8.03 -22.47 -2.38
CA ARG A 116 7.63 -23.64 -3.17
C ARG A 116 8.43 -23.77 -4.48
N GLN A 117 8.81 -22.65 -5.11
CA GLN A 117 9.63 -22.61 -6.32
C GLN A 117 11.12 -22.83 -6.04
N LEU A 118 11.67 -22.32 -4.95
CA LEU A 118 13.05 -22.55 -4.50
C LEU A 118 13.24 -24.01 -4.05
N ALA A 119 12.22 -24.61 -3.42
CA ALA A 119 12.20 -26.04 -3.15
C ALA A 119 12.22 -26.87 -4.44
N ARG A 120 11.66 -26.34 -5.53
CA ARG A 120 11.64 -26.94 -6.88
C ARG A 120 12.91 -26.63 -7.69
N SER A 121 13.59 -25.51 -7.41
CA SER A 121 14.79 -25.03 -8.11
C SER A 121 16.10 -25.49 -7.46
N ARG A 122 16.06 -26.06 -6.25
CA ARG A 122 17.20 -26.76 -5.64
C ARG A 122 17.69 -27.97 -6.45
N GLU A 123 16.99 -28.35 -7.52
CA GLU A 123 17.38 -29.41 -8.44
C GLU A 123 18.33 -28.96 -9.56
N GLU A 124 18.61 -27.67 -9.77
CA GLU A 124 19.60 -27.24 -10.78
C GLU A 124 20.51 -26.08 -10.32
N PRO A 125 21.84 -26.16 -10.56
CA PRO A 125 22.78 -25.16 -10.06
C PRO A 125 22.87 -23.94 -11.01
N PRO A 126 23.17 -22.73 -10.48
CA PRO A 126 23.19 -21.51 -11.26
C PRO A 126 24.61 -21.14 -11.74
N THR A 127 24.68 -20.40 -12.85
CA THR A 127 25.86 -19.61 -13.23
C THR A 127 25.52 -18.11 -13.20
N ARG A 128 26.35 -17.37 -12.46
CA ARG A 128 26.54 -15.89 -12.43
C ARG A 128 27.07 -15.36 -13.78
N ASP A 129 27.19 -14.08 -14.13
CA ASP A 129 27.37 -12.75 -13.49
C ASP A 129 26.73 -11.70 -14.47
N ASP A 130 26.46 -10.41 -14.20
CA ASP A 130 27.40 -9.34 -13.83
C ASP A 130 26.65 -8.07 -13.38
N ALA A 131 27.24 -7.38 -12.40
CA ALA A 131 26.86 -6.05 -11.95
C ALA A 131 27.64 -4.96 -12.73
N ARG A 132 26.99 -3.83 -13.03
CA ARG A 132 27.71 -2.55 -13.25
C ARG A 132 27.00 -1.35 -12.65
N ASP A 133 27.86 -0.54 -12.07
CA ASP A 133 27.68 0.64 -11.23
C ASP A 133 27.54 1.91 -12.09
N ALA A 134 26.65 2.83 -11.71
CA ALA A 134 26.67 4.22 -12.15
C ALA A 134 25.88 5.09 -11.17
N GLY A 135 26.53 6.13 -10.65
CA GLY A 135 25.99 7.03 -9.63
C GLY A 135 24.65 7.65 -10.03
N ALA A 136 23.63 7.39 -9.22
CA ALA A 136 22.33 8.01 -9.36
C ALA A 136 21.83 8.40 -7.97
N THR A 137 21.44 9.67 -7.85
CA THR A 137 20.55 10.15 -6.79
C THR A 137 19.49 9.09 -6.56
N SER A 138 19.41 8.56 -5.34
CA SER A 138 18.50 7.46 -5.02
C SER A 138 17.09 7.85 -5.50
N PRO A 139 16.48 7.10 -6.44
CA PRO A 139 15.14 7.42 -6.88
C PRO A 139 14.20 7.35 -5.66
N PRO A 140 13.17 8.22 -5.61
CA PRO A 140 12.17 8.19 -4.56
C PRO A 140 11.63 6.75 -4.36
N PRO A 141 11.23 6.39 -3.13
CA PRO A 141 10.88 5.01 -2.77
C PRO A 141 9.80 4.40 -3.66
N ALA A 142 8.85 5.19 -4.17
CA ALA A 142 7.81 4.75 -5.09
C ALA A 142 8.34 4.32 -6.48
N GLN A 143 9.39 4.97 -7.00
CA GLN A 143 10.02 4.58 -8.26
C GLN A 143 10.76 3.25 -8.14
N ARG A 144 11.49 3.04 -7.03
CA ARG A 144 12.11 1.73 -6.76
C ARG A 144 11.08 0.61 -6.65
N GLY A 145 9.94 0.92 -6.01
CA GLY A 145 8.79 0.02 -5.97
C GLY A 145 8.26 -0.32 -7.36
N ALA A 146 8.06 0.69 -8.22
CA ALA A 146 7.58 0.50 -9.58
C ALA A 146 8.56 -0.27 -10.48
N GLU A 147 9.87 0.00 -10.38
CA GLU A 147 10.91 -0.73 -11.11
C GLU A 147 10.97 -2.21 -10.67
N THR A 148 10.92 -2.45 -9.35
CA THR A 148 10.92 -3.81 -8.78
C THR A 148 9.64 -4.56 -9.18
N LEU A 149 8.49 -3.88 -9.14
CA LEU A 149 7.20 -4.42 -9.56
C LEU A 149 7.21 -4.74 -11.06
N ARG A 150 7.76 -3.88 -11.91
CA ARG A 150 7.89 -4.11 -13.35
C ARG A 150 8.79 -5.30 -13.65
N ALA A 151 9.99 -5.35 -13.08
CA ALA A 151 10.89 -6.49 -13.25
C ALA A 151 10.25 -7.80 -12.77
N SER A 152 9.45 -7.73 -11.69
CA SER A 152 8.68 -8.89 -11.22
C SER A 152 7.60 -9.30 -12.21
N ILE A 153 6.80 -8.36 -12.74
CA ILE A 153 5.75 -8.63 -13.74
C ILE A 153 6.33 -9.20 -15.03
N GLU A 154 7.41 -8.61 -15.53
CA GLU A 154 8.10 -9.08 -16.75
C GLU A 154 8.66 -10.48 -16.57
N SER A 155 9.23 -10.79 -15.40
CA SER A 155 9.73 -12.15 -15.09
C SER A 155 8.62 -13.19 -14.96
N LEU A 156 7.41 -12.77 -14.59
CA LEU A 156 6.25 -13.65 -14.43
C LEU A 156 5.50 -13.91 -15.76
N GLY A 157 5.75 -13.12 -16.81
CA GLY A 157 5.11 -13.29 -18.12
C GLY A 157 3.59 -13.21 -18.08
N LEU A 158 3.03 -12.37 -17.20
CA LEU A 158 1.58 -12.27 -17.01
C LEU A 158 0.89 -11.62 -18.20
N GLU A 159 -0.25 -12.20 -18.60
CA GLU A 159 -1.15 -11.59 -19.58
C GLU A 159 -1.72 -10.26 -19.02
N PRO A 160 -1.85 -9.19 -19.84
CA PRO A 160 -2.29 -7.87 -19.40
C PRO A 160 -3.62 -7.87 -18.63
N ASN A 161 -4.55 -8.74 -19.02
CA ASN A 161 -5.85 -8.87 -18.34
C ASN A 161 -5.72 -9.51 -16.96
N ALA A 162 -4.83 -10.50 -16.80
CA ALA A 162 -4.58 -11.14 -15.51
C ALA A 162 -3.90 -10.16 -14.53
N LEU A 163 -3.08 -9.23 -15.04
CA LEU A 163 -2.51 -8.15 -14.25
C LEU A 163 -3.60 -7.18 -13.75
N LEU A 164 -4.54 -6.78 -14.61
CA LEU A 164 -5.64 -5.90 -14.20
C LEU A 164 -6.56 -6.57 -13.19
N GLU A 165 -6.90 -7.85 -13.39
CA GLU A 165 -7.71 -8.62 -12.45
C GLU A 165 -7.01 -8.75 -11.08
N GLY A 166 -5.70 -9.03 -11.09
CA GLY A 166 -4.90 -9.10 -9.86
C GLY A 166 -4.86 -7.77 -9.12
N VAL A 167 -4.62 -6.65 -9.83
CA VAL A 167 -4.61 -5.32 -9.22
C VAL A 167 -6.01 -4.92 -8.72
N ALA A 168 -7.07 -5.20 -9.48
CA ALA A 168 -8.45 -4.95 -9.07
C ALA A 168 -8.80 -5.69 -7.76
N THR A 169 -8.35 -6.94 -7.64
CA THR A 169 -8.52 -7.74 -6.43
C THR A 169 -7.78 -7.14 -5.23
N ILE A 170 -6.52 -6.69 -5.43
CA ILE A 170 -5.70 -6.08 -4.36
C ILE A 170 -6.32 -4.77 -3.86
N LEU A 171 -6.82 -3.96 -4.78
CA LEU A 171 -7.42 -2.66 -4.47
C LEU A 171 -8.87 -2.77 -4.00
N GLU A 172 -9.43 -3.98 -3.95
CA GLU A 172 -10.83 -4.26 -3.64
C GLU A 172 -11.81 -3.42 -4.49
N ILE A 173 -11.42 -3.09 -5.73
CA ILE A 173 -12.27 -2.37 -6.69
C ILE A 173 -12.66 -3.27 -7.85
N PRO A 174 -13.86 -3.10 -8.43
CA PRO A 174 -14.23 -3.82 -9.64
C PRO A 174 -13.23 -3.52 -10.77
N GLU A 175 -12.84 -4.53 -11.54
CA GLU A 175 -11.92 -4.38 -12.67
C GLU A 175 -12.43 -3.34 -13.69
N ALA A 176 -13.74 -3.26 -13.87
CA ALA A 176 -14.37 -2.23 -14.71
C ALA A 176 -14.05 -0.81 -14.22
N GLN A 177 -13.99 -0.59 -12.91
CA GLN A 177 -13.61 0.71 -12.31
C GLN A 177 -12.10 0.94 -12.36
N LEU A 178 -11.29 -0.12 -12.37
CA LEU A 178 -9.85 0.03 -12.61
C LEU A 178 -9.57 0.48 -14.06
N ARG A 179 -10.29 -0.09 -15.03
CA ARG A 179 -10.19 0.27 -16.46
C ARG A 179 -10.85 1.61 -16.80
N ASP A 180 -11.88 1.98 -16.06
CA ASP A 180 -12.63 3.22 -16.19
C ASP A 180 -12.77 3.93 -14.84
N PRO A 181 -11.69 4.58 -14.38
CA PRO A 181 -11.70 5.18 -13.06
C PRO A 181 -12.53 6.45 -13.03
N SER A 182 -13.40 6.53 -12.03
CA SER A 182 -14.14 7.76 -11.71
C SER A 182 -13.39 8.59 -10.65
N PRO A 183 -13.71 9.89 -10.47
CA PRO A 183 -13.14 10.68 -9.38
C PRO A 183 -13.37 10.05 -8.00
N ALA A 184 -14.51 9.38 -7.80
CA ALA A 184 -14.80 8.66 -6.56
C ALA A 184 -13.92 7.42 -6.38
N THR A 185 -13.60 6.72 -7.48
CA THR A 185 -12.68 5.58 -7.48
C THR A 185 -11.26 6.04 -7.16
N ALA A 186 -10.80 7.15 -7.74
CA ALA A 186 -9.48 7.70 -7.45
C ALA A 186 -9.35 8.08 -5.96
N ALA A 187 -10.37 8.74 -5.39
CA ALA A 187 -10.38 9.12 -3.98
C ALA A 187 -10.44 7.92 -3.01
N ALA A 188 -10.86 6.74 -3.48
CA ALA A 188 -10.91 5.52 -2.69
C ALA A 188 -9.58 4.76 -2.67
N VAL A 189 -8.64 5.10 -3.55
CA VAL A 189 -7.32 4.47 -3.64
C VAL A 189 -6.27 5.42 -3.05
N GLU A 190 -5.34 4.89 -2.25
CA GLU A 190 -4.27 5.68 -1.67
C GLU A 190 -3.37 6.30 -2.78
N PRO A 191 -3.03 7.61 -2.70
CA PRO A 191 -2.23 8.28 -3.72
C PRO A 191 -0.87 7.61 -3.97
N GLU A 192 -0.26 7.03 -2.95
CA GLU A 192 1.00 6.29 -3.02
C GLU A 192 0.88 5.05 -3.92
N ILE A 193 -0.27 4.38 -3.88
CA ILE A 193 -0.55 3.22 -4.73
C ILE A 193 -0.72 3.68 -6.18
N ILE A 194 -1.46 4.77 -6.41
CA ILE A 194 -1.61 5.36 -7.75
C ILE A 194 -0.23 5.77 -8.29
N ALA A 195 0.62 6.37 -7.44
CA ALA A 195 1.98 6.77 -7.78
C ALA A 195 2.85 5.58 -8.21
N MET A 196 2.68 4.43 -7.55
CA MET A 196 3.41 3.21 -7.86
C MET A 196 2.91 2.54 -9.16
N LEU A 197 1.59 2.53 -9.40
CA LEU A 197 0.97 1.83 -10.53
C LEU A 197 1.07 2.59 -11.85
N LEU A 198 1.00 3.93 -11.81
CA LEU A 198 1.03 4.76 -13.02
C LEU A 198 2.26 4.51 -13.91
N PRO A 199 3.51 4.50 -13.38
CA PRO A 199 4.67 4.15 -14.19
C PRO A 199 4.58 2.75 -14.79
N VAL A 200 4.09 1.77 -14.02
CA VAL A 200 3.95 0.39 -14.49
C VAL A 200 3.02 0.33 -15.69
N TRP A 201 1.84 0.96 -15.61
CA TRP A 201 0.86 0.97 -16.70
C TRP A 201 1.31 1.78 -17.92
N LEU A 202 1.84 2.99 -17.69
CA LEU A 202 2.16 3.94 -18.77
C LEU A 202 3.39 3.52 -19.59
N GLU A 203 4.34 2.81 -18.98
CA GLU A 203 5.54 2.36 -19.67
C GLU A 203 5.37 0.96 -20.29
N HIS A 204 4.31 0.22 -19.93
CA HIS A 204 4.05 -1.14 -20.40
C HIS A 204 3.98 -1.25 -21.94
N GLU A 205 4.40 -2.39 -22.50
CA GLU A 205 4.35 -2.65 -23.96
C GLU A 205 2.94 -2.84 -24.51
N ASP A 206 2.04 -3.35 -23.67
CA ASP A 206 0.63 -3.52 -24.01
C ASP A 206 -0.13 -2.17 -24.06
N PRO A 207 -0.83 -1.85 -25.16
CA PRO A 207 -1.57 -0.59 -25.31
C PRO A 207 -2.79 -0.44 -24.39
N SER A 208 -3.42 -1.54 -23.99
CA SER A 208 -4.58 -1.50 -23.10
C SER A 208 -4.19 -1.04 -21.70
N LEU A 209 -3.05 -1.53 -21.17
CA LEU A 209 -2.52 -1.08 -19.88
C LEU A 209 -2.10 0.39 -19.92
N ARG A 210 -1.47 0.83 -21.01
CA ARG A 210 -1.17 2.26 -21.20
C ARG A 210 -2.43 3.11 -21.21
N HIS A 211 -3.49 2.62 -21.84
CA HIS A 211 -4.77 3.32 -21.86
C HIS A 211 -5.36 3.46 -20.44
N VAL A 212 -5.29 2.41 -19.62
CA VAL A 212 -5.68 2.49 -18.20
C VAL A 212 -4.88 3.57 -17.47
N GLY A 213 -3.55 3.54 -17.55
CA GLY A 213 -2.71 4.55 -16.90
C GLY A 213 -3.03 5.98 -17.35
N ALA A 214 -3.28 6.18 -18.65
CA ALA A 214 -3.65 7.49 -19.19
C ALA A 214 -5.00 7.99 -18.64
N ARG A 215 -5.97 7.10 -18.42
CA ARG A 215 -7.28 7.47 -17.85
C ARG A 215 -7.16 7.88 -16.39
N TRP A 216 -6.37 7.16 -15.60
CA TRP A 216 -6.09 7.52 -14.21
C TRP A 216 -5.44 8.91 -14.12
N LEU A 217 -4.43 9.19 -14.95
CA LEU A 217 -3.77 10.50 -14.96
C LEU A 217 -4.66 11.64 -15.48
N ALA A 218 -5.67 11.32 -16.29
CA ALA A 218 -6.62 12.29 -16.83
C ALA A 218 -7.68 12.74 -15.81
N ILE A 219 -7.84 12.04 -14.70
CA ILE A 219 -8.74 12.46 -13.62
C ILE A 219 -8.20 13.78 -13.04
N PRO A 220 -9.02 14.85 -12.96
CA PRO A 220 -8.55 16.17 -12.57
C PRO A 220 -7.85 16.22 -11.21
N ALA A 221 -8.35 15.49 -10.21
CA ALA A 221 -7.83 15.49 -8.85
C ALA A 221 -6.50 14.73 -8.70
N THR A 222 -6.32 13.64 -9.44
CA THR A 222 -5.21 12.70 -9.28
C THR A 222 -3.81 13.34 -9.27
N PRO A 223 -3.41 14.20 -10.24
CA PRO A 223 -2.07 14.79 -10.20
C PRO A 223 -1.85 15.79 -9.06
N TYR A 224 -2.88 16.19 -8.31
CA TYR A 224 -2.73 17.06 -7.14
C TYR A 224 -2.62 16.27 -5.83
N GLU A 225 -2.99 15.00 -5.86
CA GLU A 225 -2.85 14.07 -4.74
C GLU A 225 -1.47 13.40 -4.73
N LEU A 226 -0.79 13.38 -5.88
CA LEU A 226 0.55 12.86 -6.05
C LEU A 226 1.60 13.87 -5.57
N ASP A 227 2.72 13.33 -5.06
CA ASP A 227 3.85 14.16 -4.67
C ASP A 227 4.43 14.95 -5.86
N ARG A 228 4.73 16.23 -5.63
CA ARG A 228 5.19 17.16 -6.68
C ARG A 228 6.57 16.79 -7.18
N GLU A 229 7.45 16.35 -6.28
CA GLU A 229 8.80 15.93 -6.67
C GLU A 229 8.74 14.65 -7.51
N GLN A 230 7.83 13.74 -7.16
CA GLN A 230 7.56 12.53 -7.94
C GLN A 230 7.07 12.85 -9.36
N LEU A 231 6.11 13.77 -9.52
CA LEU A 231 5.62 14.21 -10.84
C LEU A 231 6.70 14.94 -11.65
N ALA A 232 7.52 15.77 -10.99
CA ALA A 232 8.63 16.44 -11.65
C ALA A 232 9.68 15.43 -12.14
N SER A 233 9.95 14.38 -11.35
CA SER A 233 10.83 13.28 -11.74
C SER A 233 10.30 12.53 -12.96
N TRP A 234 9.00 12.23 -13.00
CA TRP A 234 8.36 11.59 -14.16
C TRP A 234 8.39 12.44 -15.42
N ALA A 235 8.18 13.75 -15.30
CA ALA A 235 8.28 14.64 -16.45
C ALA A 235 9.74 14.84 -16.90
N ALA A 236 10.71 14.72 -15.98
CA ALA A 236 12.13 14.83 -16.31
C ALA A 236 12.72 13.57 -16.97
N SER A 237 12.04 12.42 -16.86
CA SER A 237 12.49 11.17 -17.49
C SER A 237 12.39 11.23 -19.02
N ASP A 238 13.04 10.27 -19.67
CA ASP A 238 12.82 10.01 -21.10
C ASP A 238 11.76 8.92 -21.26
N GLY A 239 10.91 9.06 -22.28
CA GLY A 239 9.97 8.02 -22.70
C GLY A 239 8.49 8.31 -22.41
N ARG A 240 7.70 7.22 -22.40
CA ARG A 240 6.23 7.26 -22.43
C ARG A 240 5.60 7.93 -21.21
N LEU A 241 6.26 7.84 -20.05
CA LEU A 241 5.78 8.47 -18.82
C LEU A 241 5.81 9.99 -18.92
N ALA A 242 6.91 10.57 -19.43
CA ALA A 242 7.00 12.00 -19.68
C ALA A 242 5.99 12.46 -20.74
N GLU A 243 5.80 11.68 -21.81
CA GLU A 243 4.78 11.94 -22.83
C GLU A 243 3.35 11.94 -22.26
N ALA A 244 3.04 11.04 -21.33
CA ALA A 244 1.74 10.95 -20.68
C ALA A 244 1.46 12.15 -19.75
N VAL A 245 2.49 12.68 -19.08
CA VAL A 245 2.36 13.85 -18.19
C VAL A 245 2.30 15.17 -18.97
N ALA A 246 2.90 15.24 -20.16
CA ALA A 246 3.01 16.46 -20.98
C ALA A 246 1.69 17.23 -21.20
N PRO A 247 0.54 16.59 -21.52
CA PRO A 247 -0.73 17.29 -21.71
C PRO A 247 -1.22 18.02 -20.47
N ARG A 248 -1.03 17.43 -19.28
CA ARG A 248 -1.39 18.04 -17.99
C ARG A 248 -0.43 19.17 -17.67
N LEU A 249 0.88 18.95 -17.82
CA LEU A 249 1.92 19.97 -17.62
C LEU A 249 1.69 21.23 -18.47
N ARG A 250 1.25 21.06 -19.73
CA ARG A 250 0.92 22.18 -20.62
C ARG A 250 -0.22 23.05 -20.10
N ARG A 251 -1.25 22.44 -19.50
CA ARG A 251 -2.46 23.15 -19.02
C ARG A 251 -2.29 23.70 -17.62
N GLU A 252 -1.67 22.92 -16.74
CA GLU A 252 -1.75 23.08 -15.29
C GLU A 252 -0.37 23.06 -14.62
N GLY A 253 0.71 23.22 -15.39
CA GLY A 253 2.08 23.01 -14.90
C GLY A 253 2.47 23.82 -13.67
N LEU A 254 2.03 25.08 -13.59
CA LEU A 254 2.29 25.93 -12.41
C LEU A 254 1.59 25.41 -11.15
N ALA A 255 0.34 24.95 -11.28
CA ALA A 255 -0.43 24.42 -10.15
C ALA A 255 0.07 23.02 -9.73
N MET A 256 0.48 22.22 -10.71
CA MET A 256 0.91 20.83 -10.50
C MET A 256 2.31 20.74 -9.89
N LEU A 257 3.29 21.50 -10.40
CA LEU A 257 4.70 21.38 -9.99
C LEU A 257 5.21 22.58 -9.19
N GLY A 258 4.62 23.76 -9.38
CA GLY A 258 5.15 25.01 -8.84
C GLY A 258 6.32 25.59 -9.64
N PRO A 259 6.69 26.85 -9.39
CA PRO A 259 7.69 27.58 -10.17
C PRO A 259 9.10 26.97 -10.07
N GLU A 260 9.52 26.54 -8.88
CA GLU A 260 10.87 25.99 -8.64
C GLU A 260 11.08 24.66 -9.38
N SER A 261 10.10 23.77 -9.34
CA SER A 261 10.18 22.49 -10.04
C SER A 261 10.13 22.67 -11.56
N LEU A 262 9.35 23.62 -12.07
CA LEU A 262 9.38 23.98 -13.49
C LEU A 262 10.74 24.55 -13.92
N LEU A 263 11.37 25.39 -13.09
CA LEU A 263 12.71 25.91 -13.35
C LEU A 263 13.76 24.79 -13.42
N ARG A 264 13.74 23.87 -12.45
CA ARG A 264 14.64 22.70 -12.45
C ARG A 264 14.42 21.87 -13.72
N LEU A 265 13.16 21.60 -14.03
CA LEU A 265 12.74 20.76 -15.13
C LEU A 265 13.10 21.35 -16.52
N ALA A 266 13.10 22.67 -16.68
CA ALA A 266 13.61 23.33 -17.89
C ALA A 266 15.11 23.06 -18.15
N HIS A 267 15.89 22.66 -17.13
CA HIS A 267 17.31 22.34 -17.27
C HIS A 267 17.58 20.83 -17.25
N THR A 268 16.76 20.05 -16.54
CA THR A 268 16.99 18.62 -16.32
C THR A 268 16.18 17.70 -17.22
N ALA A 269 15.07 18.18 -17.81
CA ALA A 269 14.22 17.35 -18.66
C ALA A 269 14.98 16.89 -19.91
N ARG A 270 15.00 15.57 -20.12
CA ARG A 270 15.63 14.96 -21.27
C ARG A 270 14.76 15.06 -22.53
N ASN A 271 13.43 14.93 -22.37
CA ASN A 271 12.46 15.18 -23.43
C ASN A 271 12.38 16.67 -23.83
N PRO A 272 12.61 17.04 -25.11
CA PRO A 272 12.62 18.43 -25.56
C PRO A 272 11.26 19.13 -25.45
N ASP A 273 10.15 18.41 -25.63
CA ASP A 273 8.81 19.00 -25.52
C ASP A 273 8.51 19.43 -24.09
N ILE A 274 8.88 18.59 -23.13
CA ILE A 274 8.76 18.90 -21.71
C ILE A 274 9.62 20.10 -21.33
N ARG A 275 10.86 20.15 -21.84
CA ARG A 275 11.76 21.29 -21.64
C ARG A 275 11.16 22.60 -22.16
N ASN A 276 10.59 22.57 -23.37
CA ASN A 276 9.92 23.71 -23.97
C ASN A 276 8.67 24.14 -23.18
N LEU A 277 7.91 23.20 -22.63
CA LEU A 277 6.76 23.49 -21.77
C LEU A 277 7.17 24.16 -20.45
N ALA A 278 8.23 23.66 -19.82
CA ALA A 278 8.77 24.26 -18.61
C ALA A 278 9.30 25.68 -18.86
N GLN A 279 9.99 25.87 -20.00
CA GLN A 279 10.48 27.16 -20.45
C GLN A 279 9.33 28.15 -20.73
N MET A 280 8.26 27.71 -21.40
CA MET A 280 7.06 28.52 -21.64
C MET A 280 6.44 28.99 -20.33
N TRP A 281 6.35 28.13 -19.30
CA TRP A 281 5.82 28.55 -18.00
C TRP A 281 6.76 29.50 -17.27
N ARG A 282 8.08 29.32 -17.39
CA ARG A 282 9.07 30.25 -16.85
C ARG A 282 8.89 31.65 -17.44
N ASP A 283 8.78 31.73 -18.76
CA ASP A 283 8.67 33.01 -19.48
C ASP A 283 7.35 33.75 -19.17
N ARG A 284 6.34 33.04 -18.63
CA ARG A 284 5.09 33.64 -18.13
C ARG A 284 5.20 34.17 -16.69
N LEU A 285 6.22 33.77 -15.95
CA LEU A 285 6.43 34.17 -14.55
C LEU A 285 7.38 35.38 -14.41
N THR A 286 8.18 35.65 -15.44
CA THR A 286 9.06 36.82 -15.57
C THR A 286 8.35 37.97 -16.26
#